data_AF-A0A1I8D2H5-F1
#
_entry.id   AF-A0A1I8D2H5-F1
#
_cell.length_a   1.000
_cell.length_b   1.000
_cell.length_c   1.000
_cell.angle_alpha   90.00
_cell.angle_beta   90.00
_cell.angle_gamma   90.00
#
_symmetry.space_group_name_H-M   'P 1'
#
loop_
_entity.id
_entity.type
_entity.pdbx_description
1 polymer ?
#
loop_
_entity_poly.entity_id
_entity_poly.type
_entity_poly.pdbx_seq_one_letter_code
_entity_poly.pdbx_strand_id
1 'polypeptide(L)'
;MDDLKAHSPTLEGLKLMTKVIEEGAAELGLELNKKKCGFYTRETEGNVVTAGANGNSETAGIEGDVETAETDGVEGDEFGDEFLPQIRKGYKYLGITQLEKDIPEENFARMTTKYIERTKKILQSVPCRKSCLHFGKVQTNRPRTNARMYLPEQIGGSAFRSLEVETCIQYIRRYVYLMAKTEVADAKKIFMAMHKGGCRSPISDFEHVRRLYKLKDLKLDKQININFKAVTRELIEEVKKEDARQKKADWGKSMSYPKMVLSLEQSISFPALKSINIDSAKVAICNASVEEQIFFNGKKASVGMKGDGKCRFGCLADETNYHVTSICSRGALITRHDMVVWNILKACRNKFGTPVGGTPKALQVEQAVLDEDYSIRAGASMLMEKRIRSNKPDIVVIRKSPKLAIVLEVSIPALKNYNLQKDIKITKYTKNSVVDISDKNVRTVGRDLNFCQILAAKQHCGVMFCPVIIGTDLNIIYS
;
A
#
# COMPACT_ATOMS: atom_id res chain seq x y z
N MET A 1 -0.75 39.78 21.98
CA MET A 1 -1.97 38.95 21.82
C MET A 1 -3.13 39.91 21.88
N ASP A 2 -3.97 39.91 20.86
CA ASP A 2 -5.07 40.86 20.61
C ASP A 2 -6.46 40.21 20.63
N ASP A 3 -6.53 38.87 20.56
CA ASP A 3 -7.78 38.11 20.66
C ASP A 3 -8.14 37.77 22.13
N LEU A 4 -9.22 38.38 22.66
CA LEU A 4 -9.75 38.14 24.01
C LEU A 4 -11.16 37.51 23.95
N LYS A 5 -11.43 36.51 24.80
CA LYS A 5 -12.76 35.91 24.98
C LYS A 5 -13.25 36.08 26.41
N ALA A 6 -14.42 36.68 26.57
CA ALA A 6 -15.12 36.81 27.84
C ALA A 6 -16.41 35.98 27.83
N HIS A 7 -16.81 35.49 29.01
CA HIS A 7 -18.02 34.67 29.17
C HIS A 7 -18.90 35.28 30.28
N SER A 8 -20.18 35.49 29.98
CA SER A 8 -21.19 35.89 30.95
C SER A 8 -22.47 35.07 30.74
N PRO A 9 -23.19 34.71 31.81
CA PRO A 9 -24.46 33.99 31.73
C PRO A 9 -25.62 34.85 31.19
N THR A 10 -25.47 36.17 31.16
CA THR A 10 -26.48 37.11 30.65
C THR A 10 -25.90 38.01 29.55
N LEU A 11 -26.75 38.41 28.60
CA LEU A 11 -26.38 39.35 27.54
C LEU A 11 -25.98 40.71 28.11
N GLU A 12 -26.68 41.19 29.13
CA GLU A 12 -26.35 42.44 29.81
C GLU A 12 -24.97 42.38 30.49
N GLY A 13 -24.60 41.24 31.09
CA GLY A 13 -23.26 41.03 31.60
C GLY A 13 -22.19 41.00 30.50
N LEU A 14 -22.50 40.47 29.32
CA LEU A 14 -21.59 40.51 28.16
C LEU A 14 -21.39 41.94 27.64
N LYS A 15 -22.47 42.74 27.54
CA LYS A 15 -22.39 44.15 27.14
C LYS A 15 -21.54 44.97 28.12
N LEU A 16 -21.73 44.75 29.43
CA LEU A 16 -20.94 45.40 30.46
C LEU A 16 -19.46 45.02 30.36
N MET A 17 -19.15 43.74 30.16
CA MET A 17 -17.78 43.27 29.97
C MET A 17 -17.12 43.88 28.73
N THR A 18 -17.85 43.97 27.60
CA THR A 18 -17.34 44.63 26.38
C THR A 18 -16.97 46.08 26.65
N LYS A 19 -17.81 46.82 27.38
CA LYS A 19 -17.53 48.22 27.74
C LYS A 19 -16.27 48.36 28.60
N VAL A 20 -16.12 47.52 29.62
CA VAL A 20 -14.93 47.51 30.49
C VAL A 20 -13.66 47.15 29.71
N ILE A 21 -13.74 46.21 28.78
CA ILE A 21 -12.61 45.83 27.93
C ILE A 21 -12.27 46.97 26.95
N GLU A 22 -13.27 47.68 26.43
CA GLU A 22 -13.08 48.82 25.54
C GLU A 22 -12.39 49.98 26.26
N GLU A 23 -12.85 50.32 27.46
CA GLU A 23 -12.24 51.35 28.31
C GLU A 23 -10.81 50.96 28.70
N GLY A 24 -10.58 49.72 29.15
CA GLY A 24 -9.25 49.24 29.52
C GLY A 24 -8.28 49.12 28.34
N ALA A 25 -8.77 48.82 27.13
CA ALA A 25 -7.93 48.85 25.94
C ALA A 25 -7.55 50.28 25.54
N ALA A 26 -8.48 51.23 25.67
CA ALA A 26 -8.22 52.64 25.38
C ALA A 26 -7.17 53.24 26.33
N GLU A 27 -7.18 52.86 27.61
CA GLU A 27 -6.13 53.23 28.58
C GLU A 27 -4.74 52.74 28.16
N LEU A 28 -4.67 51.63 27.42
CA LEU A 28 -3.44 51.07 26.87
C LEU A 28 -3.10 51.62 25.46
N GLY A 29 -3.86 52.60 24.96
CA GLY A 29 -3.70 53.17 23.62
C GLY A 29 -4.10 52.21 22.50
N LEU A 30 -4.97 51.23 22.78
CA LEU A 30 -5.45 50.23 21.83
C LEU A 30 -6.94 50.42 21.54
N GLU A 31 -7.34 50.16 20.30
CA GLU A 31 -8.74 50.22 19.88
C GLU A 31 -9.28 48.83 19.54
N LEU A 32 -10.49 48.53 19.99
CA LEU A 32 -11.17 47.31 19.60
C LEU A 32 -11.67 47.42 18.17
N ASN A 33 -11.39 46.39 17.37
CA ASN A 33 -11.98 46.27 16.03
C ASN A 33 -13.45 45.85 16.15
N LYS A 34 -14.35 46.83 16.25
CA LYS A 34 -15.81 46.62 16.43
C LYS A 34 -16.43 45.73 15.35
N LYS A 35 -15.89 45.75 14.13
CA LYS A 35 -16.35 44.87 13.03
C LYS A 35 -16.04 43.38 13.27
N LYS A 36 -15.05 43.08 14.13
CA LYS A 36 -14.63 41.71 14.47
C LYS A 36 -15.09 41.24 15.85
N CYS A 37 -15.51 42.16 16.72
CA CYS A 37 -16.10 41.85 18.02
C CYS A 37 -17.56 41.42 17.85
N GLY A 38 -18.03 40.47 18.67
CA GLY A 38 -19.41 40.01 18.60
C GLY A 38 -19.82 39.16 19.81
N PHE A 39 -21.13 39.11 20.08
CA PHE A 39 -21.72 38.26 21.11
C PHE A 39 -22.18 36.94 20.50
N TYR A 40 -21.94 35.83 21.22
CA TYR A 40 -22.28 34.49 20.75
C TYR A 40 -22.96 33.69 21.87
N THR A 41 -24.06 33.02 21.54
CA THR A 41 -24.75 32.07 22.44
C THR A 41 -24.17 30.67 22.28
N ARG A 42 -24.21 29.86 23.35
CA ARG A 42 -23.83 28.44 23.32
C ARG A 42 -25.03 27.57 22.96
N GLU A 43 -24.82 26.49 22.20
CA GLU A 43 -25.82 25.42 22.09
C GLU A 43 -25.95 24.72 23.45
N THR A 44 -27.11 24.87 24.10
CA THR A 44 -27.58 23.90 25.10
C THR A 44 -28.37 22.82 24.35
N GLU A 45 -27.93 21.57 24.47
CA GLU A 45 -28.68 20.42 23.96
C GLU A 45 -30.07 20.40 24.61
N GLY A 46 -31.13 20.58 23.80
CA GLY A 46 -32.52 20.29 24.16
C GLY A 46 -33.44 21.50 24.39
N ASN A 47 -33.96 22.08 23.31
CA ASN A 47 -35.42 22.21 23.09
C ASN A 47 -35.70 22.96 21.78
N VAL A 48 -36.42 22.28 20.89
CA VAL A 48 -37.08 22.88 19.74
C VAL A 48 -38.28 23.65 20.26
N VAL A 49 -38.38 24.94 19.96
CA VAL A 49 -39.67 25.63 19.90
C VAL A 49 -39.77 26.30 18.54
N THR A 50 -40.62 25.73 17.71
CA THR A 50 -41.08 26.25 16.43
C THR A 50 -42.09 27.38 16.64
N ALA A 51 -41.93 28.46 15.89
CA ALA A 51 -43.00 29.30 15.34
C ALA A 51 -42.35 30.10 14.19
N GLY A 52 -42.76 30.09 12.94
CA GLY A 52 -43.86 29.46 12.21
C GLY A 52 -44.02 30.25 10.90
N ALA A 53 -44.23 29.54 9.78
CA ALA A 53 -44.77 30.03 8.50
C ALA A 53 -43.93 31.09 7.73
N ASN A 54 -43.67 31.06 6.41
CA ASN A 54 -44.06 30.34 5.19
C ASN A 54 -42.85 30.52 4.24
N GLY A 55 -42.51 29.74 3.22
CA GLY A 55 -43.19 28.77 2.39
C GLY A 55 -42.51 28.87 1.00
N ASN A 56 -42.16 27.72 0.41
CA ASN A 56 -41.71 27.51 -0.98
C ASN A 56 -40.36 28.15 -1.39
N SER A 57 -39.53 27.61 -2.27
CA SER A 57 -39.40 26.35 -3.00
C SER A 57 -38.16 26.54 -3.87
N GLU A 58 -37.29 25.53 -4.03
CA GLU A 58 -36.43 25.30 -5.22
C GLU A 58 -35.45 26.43 -5.64
N THR A 59 -34.27 26.28 -6.25
CA THR A 59 -33.38 25.22 -6.71
C THR A 59 -32.03 25.93 -7.00
N ALA A 60 -30.93 25.17 -6.96
CA ALA A 60 -29.75 25.26 -7.82
C ALA A 60 -29.07 26.63 -8.14
N GLY A 61 -27.75 26.66 -7.92
CA GLY A 61 -26.84 26.84 -9.05
C GLY A 61 -25.87 28.04 -9.04
N ILE A 62 -24.58 27.69 -9.02
CA ILE A 62 -23.50 28.21 -9.89
C ILE A 62 -22.94 29.63 -9.64
N GLU A 63 -21.64 29.60 -9.32
CA GLU A 63 -20.52 30.47 -9.72
C GLU A 63 -20.78 31.92 -10.20
N GLY A 64 -19.99 32.84 -9.67
CA GLY A 64 -19.73 34.13 -10.32
C GLY A 64 -18.97 35.10 -9.41
N ASP A 65 -17.66 35.24 -9.66
CA ASP A 65 -16.89 36.40 -9.24
C ASP A 65 -17.44 37.65 -9.96
N VAL A 66 -17.81 38.69 -9.22
CA VAL A 66 -18.01 40.05 -9.78
C VAL A 66 -17.55 41.08 -8.76
N GLU A 67 -16.52 41.84 -9.14
CA GLU A 67 -16.16 43.13 -8.58
C GLU A 67 -17.29 44.13 -8.82
N THR A 68 -17.70 44.88 -7.79
CA THR A 68 -18.41 46.16 -8.00
C THR A 68 -17.88 47.22 -7.05
N ALA A 69 -17.16 48.16 -7.68
CA ALA A 69 -17.17 49.61 -7.58
C ALA A 69 -17.80 50.32 -6.37
N GLU A 70 -17.07 51.36 -5.97
CA GLU A 70 -17.45 52.48 -5.12
C GLU A 70 -18.70 53.22 -5.62
N THR A 71 -19.57 53.61 -4.68
CA THR A 71 -20.37 54.84 -4.77
C THR A 71 -20.47 55.48 -3.39
N ASP A 72 -20.13 56.77 -3.33
CA ASP A 72 -20.20 57.66 -2.19
C ASP A 72 -21.64 58.02 -1.76
N GLY A 73 -21.81 58.26 -0.46
CA GLY A 73 -22.69 59.30 0.10
C GLY A 73 -24.10 58.89 0.53
N VAL A 74 -24.34 58.88 1.85
CA VAL A 74 -25.22 59.80 2.61
C VAL A 74 -25.55 59.16 3.97
N GLU A 75 -25.43 59.97 5.02
CA GLU A 75 -25.67 59.67 6.44
C GLU A 75 -27.10 59.16 6.71
N GLY A 76 -27.18 58.16 7.60
CA GLY A 76 -28.42 57.66 8.17
C GLY A 76 -28.09 56.74 9.33
N ASP A 77 -28.15 57.28 10.55
CA ASP A 77 -28.18 56.51 11.79
C ASP A 77 -29.43 55.63 11.80
N GLU A 78 -29.30 54.39 11.37
CA GLU A 78 -30.27 53.34 11.68
C GLU A 78 -29.53 52.21 12.41
N PHE A 79 -29.83 52.11 13.71
CA PHE A 79 -29.63 50.90 14.49
C PHE A 79 -30.40 49.76 13.82
N GLY A 80 -29.73 49.03 12.92
CA GLY A 80 -30.24 47.80 12.33
C GLY A 80 -30.29 46.70 13.38
N ASP A 81 -31.40 46.63 14.10
CA ASP A 81 -31.87 45.42 14.75
C ASP A 81 -32.13 44.37 13.67
N GLU A 82 -31.18 43.46 13.46
CA GLU A 82 -31.41 42.06 13.05
C GLU A 82 -30.08 41.29 13.14
N PHE A 83 -29.70 40.91 14.37
CA PHE A 83 -28.58 39.98 14.59
C PHE A 83 -29.12 38.64 15.10
N LEU A 84 -29.31 37.68 14.18
CA LEU A 84 -29.32 36.26 14.52
C LEU A 84 -27.96 35.67 14.11
N PRO A 85 -27.06 35.33 15.04
CA PRO A 85 -25.76 34.76 14.69
C PRO A 85 -25.91 33.32 14.20
N GLN A 86 -25.31 33.01 13.05
CA GLN A 86 -24.95 31.63 12.72
C GLN A 86 -24.07 31.04 13.82
N ILE A 87 -24.50 29.93 14.39
CA ILE A 87 -23.75 29.12 15.36
C ILE A 87 -22.46 28.64 14.71
N ARG A 88 -21.29 29.11 15.17
CA ARG A 88 -19.99 28.66 14.66
C ARG A 88 -19.50 27.45 15.45
N LYS A 89 -19.47 26.27 14.82
CA LYS A 89 -18.94 25.00 15.40
C LYS A 89 -17.41 25.00 15.69
N GLY A 90 -16.71 26.10 15.46
CA GLY A 90 -15.27 26.23 15.70
C GLY A 90 -14.65 27.53 15.19
N TYR A 91 -13.42 27.79 15.61
CA TYR A 91 -12.65 28.99 15.29
C TYR A 91 -11.31 28.64 14.62
N LYS A 92 -10.84 29.45 13.68
CA LYS A 92 -9.60 29.20 12.93
C LYS A 92 -8.47 30.05 13.52
N TYR A 93 -7.53 29.44 14.24
CA TYR A 93 -6.36 30.10 14.80
C TYR A 93 -5.09 29.64 14.08
N LEU A 94 -4.27 30.58 13.58
CA LEU A 94 -3.03 30.30 12.83
C LEU A 94 -3.20 29.24 11.72
N GLY A 95 -4.35 29.24 11.04
CA GLY A 95 -4.68 28.28 9.98
C GLY A 95 -5.21 26.92 10.44
N ILE A 96 -5.30 26.66 11.76
CA ILE A 96 -5.83 25.44 12.36
C ILE A 96 -7.24 25.71 12.90
N THR A 97 -8.22 24.94 12.43
CA THR A 97 -9.60 25.01 12.95
C THR A 97 -9.67 24.28 14.29
N GLN A 98 -9.85 25.02 15.38
CA GLN A 98 -10.20 24.49 16.70
C GLN A 98 -11.71 24.29 16.77
N LEU A 99 -12.16 23.06 17.05
CA LEU A 99 -13.56 22.72 17.27
C LEU A 99 -13.87 22.66 18.77
N GLU A 100 -15.10 22.96 19.15
CA GLU A 100 -15.54 22.97 20.55
C GLU A 100 -15.72 21.55 21.14
N LYS A 101 -16.13 20.57 20.31
CA LYS A 101 -16.25 19.14 20.67
C LYS A 101 -15.34 18.27 19.79
N ASP A 102 -14.75 17.24 20.37
CA ASP A 102 -13.95 16.25 19.64
C ASP A 102 -14.86 15.18 19.03
N ILE A 103 -14.97 15.17 17.70
CA ILE A 103 -15.58 14.08 16.93
C ILE A 103 -14.46 13.46 16.10
N PRO A 104 -13.80 12.39 16.60
CA PRO A 104 -12.59 11.86 15.99
C PRO A 104 -12.79 11.49 14.52
N GLU A 105 -13.88 10.81 14.18
CA GLU A 105 -14.17 10.30 12.84
C GLU A 105 -14.30 11.43 11.80
N GLU A 106 -15.04 12.50 12.13
CA GLU A 106 -15.20 13.68 11.27
C GLU A 106 -13.88 14.45 11.13
N ASN A 107 -13.10 14.51 12.21
CA ASN A 107 -11.79 15.17 12.22
C ASN A 107 -10.79 14.45 11.30
N PHE A 108 -10.76 13.11 11.35
CA PHE A 108 -9.94 12.30 10.45
C PHE A 108 -10.36 12.48 9.00
N ALA A 109 -11.66 12.40 8.69
CA ALA A 109 -12.17 12.61 7.35
C ALA A 109 -11.74 13.98 6.78
N ARG A 110 -11.93 15.05 7.56
CA ARG A 110 -11.56 16.42 7.14
C ARG A 110 -10.06 16.61 6.96
N MET A 111 -9.24 16.04 7.84
CA MET A 111 -7.79 16.10 7.68
C MET A 111 -7.34 15.36 6.42
N THR A 112 -7.86 14.15 6.19
CA THR A 112 -7.60 13.37 4.98
C THR A 112 -7.93 14.19 3.73
N THR A 113 -9.09 14.86 3.69
CA THR A 113 -9.46 15.75 2.57
C THR A 113 -8.43 16.87 2.35
N LYS A 114 -8.06 17.61 3.41
CA LYS A 114 -7.07 18.70 3.31
C LYS A 114 -5.68 18.23 2.88
N TYR A 115 -5.24 17.07 3.35
CA TYR A 115 -3.97 16.50 2.93
C TYR A 115 -4.00 16.04 1.48
N ILE A 116 -5.12 15.46 1.00
CA ILE A 116 -5.31 15.12 -0.41
C ILE A 116 -5.24 16.39 -1.27
N GLU A 117 -5.91 17.47 -0.88
CA GLU A 117 -5.87 18.75 -1.60
C GLU A 117 -4.45 19.32 -1.68
N ARG A 118 -3.71 19.35 -0.56
CA ARG A 118 -2.32 19.82 -0.54
C ARG A 118 -1.41 18.92 -1.37
N THR A 119 -1.57 17.60 -1.28
CA THR A 119 -0.79 16.64 -2.07
C THR A 119 -1.07 16.83 -3.57
N LYS A 120 -2.33 17.04 -3.98
CA LYS A 120 -2.68 17.36 -5.36
C LYS A 120 -1.99 18.66 -5.82
N LYS A 121 -2.02 19.73 -5.02
CA LYS A 121 -1.33 20.98 -5.34
C LYS A 121 0.19 20.80 -5.50
N ILE A 122 0.82 20.00 -4.65
CA ILE A 122 2.26 19.67 -4.73
C ILE A 122 2.56 18.85 -5.99
N LEU A 123 1.75 17.83 -6.29
CA LEU A 123 1.95 17.01 -7.50
C LEU A 123 1.69 17.79 -8.79
N GLN A 124 0.86 18.83 -8.75
CA GLN A 124 0.60 19.75 -9.86
C GLN A 124 1.69 20.83 -10.01
N SER A 125 2.43 21.16 -8.95
CA SER A 125 3.48 22.20 -8.96
C SER A 125 4.86 21.68 -9.38
N VAL A 126 5.08 20.36 -9.42
CA VAL A 126 6.30 19.75 -9.96
C VAL A 126 6.15 19.56 -11.48
N PRO A 127 7.18 19.82 -12.32
CA PRO A 127 7.10 19.64 -13.77
C PRO A 127 7.13 18.15 -14.17
N CYS A 128 6.09 17.40 -13.80
CA CYS A 128 5.82 16.04 -14.29
C CYS A 128 4.69 16.06 -15.35
N ARG A 129 4.73 17.06 -16.25
CA ARG A 129 3.60 17.37 -17.16
C ARG A 129 3.47 16.46 -18.39
N LYS A 130 4.38 15.52 -18.65
CA LYS A 130 4.30 14.70 -19.89
C LYS A 130 4.06 13.20 -19.70
N SER A 131 4.35 12.62 -18.53
CA SER A 131 4.10 11.19 -18.28
C SER A 131 2.80 10.91 -17.51
N CYS A 132 2.35 11.78 -16.60
CA CYS A 132 1.17 11.50 -15.76
C CYS A 132 -0.18 11.63 -16.49
N LEU A 133 -0.30 12.50 -17.50
CA LEU A 133 -1.58 12.80 -18.17
C LEU A 133 -2.09 11.66 -19.08
N HIS A 134 -1.21 10.85 -19.64
CA HIS A 134 -1.62 9.68 -20.43
C HIS A 134 -2.05 8.50 -19.54
N PHE A 135 -1.48 8.40 -18.33
CA PHE A 135 -1.86 7.38 -17.35
C PHE A 135 -3.21 7.67 -16.68
N GLY A 136 -3.54 8.93 -16.43
CA GLY A 136 -4.79 9.32 -15.76
C GLY A 136 -6.06 8.82 -16.46
N LYS A 137 -6.12 8.87 -17.81
CA LYS A 137 -7.29 8.42 -18.58
C LYS A 137 -7.46 6.89 -18.63
N VAL A 138 -6.40 6.12 -18.42
CA VAL A 138 -6.43 4.64 -18.41
C VAL A 138 -6.71 4.07 -17.01
N GLN A 139 -6.62 4.93 -15.98
CA GLN A 139 -6.59 4.56 -14.57
C GLN A 139 -7.91 4.79 -13.80
N THR A 140 -8.84 5.59 -14.32
CA THR A 140 -10.08 6.02 -13.65
C THR A 140 -11.16 4.95 -13.52
N ASN A 141 -11.13 3.89 -14.34
CA ASN A 141 -12.18 2.85 -14.35
C ASN A 141 -11.72 1.49 -13.80
N ARG A 142 -10.61 1.43 -13.06
CA ARG A 142 -10.10 0.16 -12.51
C ARG A 142 -10.49 0.03 -11.04
N PRO A 143 -11.23 -1.02 -10.63
CA PRO A 143 -11.35 -1.37 -9.22
C PRO A 143 -9.97 -1.81 -8.74
N ARG A 144 -9.17 -0.88 -8.21
CA ARG A 144 -7.86 -1.18 -7.64
C ARG A 144 -8.00 -1.36 -6.15
N THR A 145 -7.65 -2.55 -5.66
CA THR A 145 -7.31 -2.68 -4.25
C THR A 145 -5.98 -1.99 -4.00
N ASN A 146 -6.03 -0.71 -3.59
CA ASN A 146 -4.86 0.05 -3.14
C ASN A 146 -4.18 -0.56 -1.89
N ALA A 147 -4.77 -1.62 -1.32
CA ALA A 147 -4.27 -2.35 -0.16
C ALA A 147 -2.78 -2.70 -0.30
N ARG A 148 -2.32 -3.20 -1.46
CA ARG A 148 -0.91 -3.62 -1.66
C ARG A 148 0.09 -2.48 -1.47
N MET A 149 -0.30 -1.22 -1.68
CA MET A 149 0.60 -0.09 -1.39
C MET A 149 1.02 -0.09 0.08
N TYR A 150 0.10 -0.47 0.97
CA TYR A 150 0.26 -0.41 2.41
C TYR A 150 0.63 -1.76 3.05
N LEU A 151 0.65 -2.85 2.28
CA LEU A 151 1.02 -4.16 2.79
C LEU A 151 2.54 -4.33 2.85
N PRO A 152 3.04 -5.23 3.72
CA PRO A 152 4.46 -5.57 3.76
C PRO A 152 4.96 -6.19 2.45
N GLU A 153 6.25 -5.98 2.15
CA GLU A 153 6.92 -6.53 0.96
C GLU A 153 6.91 -8.06 0.90
N GLN A 154 6.87 -8.72 2.06
CA GLN A 154 6.85 -10.18 2.19
C GLN A 154 5.65 -10.81 1.49
N ILE A 155 4.51 -10.11 1.47
CA ILE A 155 3.29 -10.53 0.78
C ILE A 155 3.05 -9.74 -0.51
N GLY A 156 4.10 -9.10 -1.02
CA GLY A 156 4.08 -8.39 -2.29
C GLY A 156 3.52 -6.97 -2.22
N GLY A 157 3.54 -6.34 -1.04
CA GLY A 157 3.19 -4.93 -0.91
C GLY A 157 4.39 -3.98 -1.08
N SER A 158 4.13 -2.68 -1.01
CA SER A 158 5.15 -1.63 -1.10
C SER A 158 5.57 -1.04 0.26
N ALA A 159 4.98 -1.52 1.36
CA ALA A 159 5.23 -1.06 2.72
C ALA A 159 5.10 0.46 2.92
N PHE A 160 4.31 1.13 2.08
CA PHE A 160 4.00 2.54 2.28
C PHE A 160 3.15 2.71 3.54
N ARG A 161 3.38 3.80 4.26
CA ARG A 161 2.47 4.19 5.34
C ARG A 161 1.31 4.94 4.72
N SER A 162 0.10 4.59 5.15
CA SER A 162 -1.05 5.42 4.84
C SER A 162 -0.98 6.71 5.64
N LEU A 163 -1.62 7.75 5.13
CA LEU A 163 -1.63 9.05 5.77
C LEU A 163 -2.28 9.00 7.16
N GLU A 164 -3.29 8.14 7.32
CA GLU A 164 -3.96 7.88 8.58
C GLU A 164 -2.98 7.31 9.62
N VAL A 165 -2.16 6.33 9.24
CA VAL A 165 -1.13 5.74 10.10
C VAL A 165 -0.07 6.78 10.47
N GLU A 166 0.41 7.56 9.52
CA GLU A 166 1.40 8.62 9.82
C GLU A 166 0.80 9.67 10.76
N THR A 167 -0.48 10.03 10.59
CA THR A 167 -1.19 10.92 11.51
C THR A 167 -1.25 10.33 12.93
N CYS A 168 -1.60 9.05 13.06
CA CYS A 168 -1.61 8.36 14.36
C CYS A 168 -0.23 8.34 15.03
N ILE A 169 0.83 8.14 14.24
CA ILE A 169 2.23 8.21 14.71
C ILE A 169 2.54 9.61 15.26
N GLN A 170 2.07 10.68 14.59
CA GLN A 170 2.25 12.04 15.11
C GLN A 170 1.49 12.30 16.41
N TYR A 171 0.29 11.73 16.56
CA TYR A 171 -0.46 11.82 17.82
C TYR A 171 0.28 11.13 18.97
N ILE A 172 0.84 9.93 18.73
CA ILE A 172 1.69 9.24 19.71
C ILE A 172 2.88 10.12 20.11
N ARG A 173 3.61 10.65 19.13
CA ARG A 173 4.78 11.52 19.39
C ARG A 173 4.41 12.72 20.25
N ARG A 174 3.30 13.41 19.94
CA ARG A 174 2.82 14.57 20.72
C ARG A 174 2.44 14.18 22.14
N TYR A 175 1.70 13.09 22.32
CA TYR A 175 1.29 12.62 23.63
C TYR A 175 2.47 12.21 24.51
N VAL A 176 3.39 11.38 23.98
CA VAL A 176 4.56 10.94 24.76
C VAL A 176 5.46 12.13 25.09
N TYR A 177 5.59 13.11 24.18
CA TYR A 177 6.35 14.34 24.45
C TYR A 177 5.73 15.14 25.60
N LEU A 178 4.41 15.34 25.55
CA LEU A 178 3.65 16.04 26.58
C LEU A 178 3.77 15.38 27.95
N MET A 179 3.82 14.04 27.99
CA MET A 179 3.94 13.29 29.23
C MET A 179 5.38 13.22 29.77
N ALA A 180 6.38 13.18 28.88
CA ALA A 180 7.78 12.92 29.25
C ALA A 180 8.62 14.17 29.55
N LYS A 181 8.28 15.33 28.98
CA LYS A 181 9.12 16.54 29.06
C LYS A 181 8.62 17.51 30.12
N THR A 182 9.50 17.89 31.04
CA THR A 182 9.22 18.84 32.12
C THR A 182 9.03 20.27 31.59
N GLU A 183 9.70 20.63 30.48
CA GLU A 183 9.58 21.93 29.81
C GLU A 183 8.15 22.30 29.41
N VAL A 184 7.28 21.30 29.22
CA VAL A 184 5.87 21.49 28.82
C VAL A 184 4.89 21.17 29.94
N ALA A 185 5.34 21.23 31.21
CA ALA A 185 4.51 20.89 32.36
C ALA A 185 3.22 21.73 32.48
N ASP A 186 3.27 23.03 32.16
CA ASP A 186 2.08 23.89 32.21
C ASP A 186 1.11 23.60 31.06
N ALA A 187 1.64 23.36 29.85
CA ALA A 187 0.84 22.87 28.73
C ALA A 187 0.16 21.52 29.05
N LYS A 188 0.86 20.62 29.76
CA LYS A 188 0.30 19.35 30.24
C LYS A 188 -0.92 19.58 31.13
N LYS A 189 -0.84 20.50 32.10
CA LYS A 189 -1.98 20.83 32.97
C LYS A 189 -3.19 21.35 32.17
N ILE A 190 -2.95 22.25 31.22
CA ILE A 190 -4.00 22.80 30.35
C ILE A 190 -4.66 21.69 29.53
N PHE A 191 -3.87 20.86 28.84
CA PHE A 191 -4.43 19.78 28.02
C PHE A 191 -5.14 18.70 28.84
N MET A 192 -4.71 18.44 30.08
CA MET A 192 -5.45 17.56 31.01
C MET A 192 -6.81 18.15 31.40
N ALA A 193 -6.88 19.46 31.66
CA ALA A 193 -8.15 20.14 31.93
C ALA A 193 -9.08 20.14 30.71
N MET A 194 -8.55 20.44 29.52
CA MET A 194 -9.29 20.36 28.25
C MET A 194 -9.85 18.95 28.01
N HIS A 195 -9.03 17.91 28.24
CA HIS A 195 -9.47 16.54 28.08
C HIS A 195 -10.62 16.17 29.04
N LYS A 196 -10.53 16.58 30.31
CA LYS A 196 -11.63 16.41 31.29
C LYS A 196 -12.90 17.16 30.87
N GLY A 197 -12.75 18.32 30.23
CA GLY A 197 -13.86 19.08 29.65
C GLY A 197 -14.43 18.51 28.35
N GLY A 198 -13.91 17.38 27.86
CA GLY A 198 -14.36 16.77 26.59
C GLY A 198 -13.86 17.46 25.33
N CYS A 199 -12.94 18.41 25.45
CA CYS A 199 -12.35 19.10 24.30
C CYS A 199 -11.23 18.25 23.67
N ARG A 200 -11.07 18.42 22.35
CA ARG A 200 -9.99 17.78 21.61
C ARG A 200 -8.63 18.23 22.13
N SER A 201 -7.75 17.28 22.40
CA SER A 201 -6.41 17.52 22.93
C SER A 201 -5.44 16.42 22.45
N PRO A 202 -4.12 16.62 22.62
CA PRO A 202 -3.14 15.54 22.37
C PRO A 202 -3.42 14.26 23.18
N ILE A 203 -4.14 14.37 24.30
CA ILE A 203 -4.55 13.23 25.14
C ILE A 203 -5.72 12.49 24.48
N SER A 204 -6.77 13.20 24.05
CA SER A 204 -7.92 12.56 23.36
C SER A 204 -7.50 11.95 22.01
N ASP A 205 -6.62 12.63 21.27
CA ASP A 205 -6.05 12.14 20.01
C ASP A 205 -5.31 10.79 20.24
N PHE A 206 -4.49 10.69 21.30
CA PHE A 206 -3.82 9.43 21.65
C PHE A 206 -4.79 8.35 22.13
N GLU A 207 -5.79 8.70 22.95
CA GLU A 207 -6.81 7.76 23.40
C GLU A 207 -7.61 7.15 22.25
N HIS A 208 -7.87 7.93 21.20
CA HIS A 208 -8.44 7.41 19.96
C HIS A 208 -7.50 6.39 19.30
N VAL A 209 -6.21 6.72 19.11
CA VAL A 209 -5.22 5.80 18.53
C VAL A 209 -5.07 4.53 19.36
N ARG A 210 -5.04 4.65 20.69
CA ARG A 210 -4.99 3.54 21.64
C ARG A 210 -6.17 2.61 21.47
N ARG A 211 -7.39 3.13 21.35
CA ARG A 211 -8.60 2.32 21.10
C ARG A 211 -8.58 1.67 19.72
N LEU A 212 -8.21 2.43 18.68
CA LEU A 212 -8.19 1.97 17.29
C LEU A 212 -7.22 0.79 17.08
N TYR A 213 -6.02 0.89 17.66
CA TYR A 213 -4.97 -0.14 17.54
C TYR A 213 -4.83 -1.05 18.76
N LYS A 214 -5.74 -0.94 19.73
CA LYS A 214 -5.75 -1.74 20.98
C LYS A 214 -4.40 -1.74 21.69
N LEU A 215 -3.76 -0.57 21.75
CA LEU A 215 -2.43 -0.40 22.36
C LEU A 215 -2.51 -0.57 23.88
N LYS A 216 -1.40 -1.01 24.49
CA LYS A 216 -1.31 -1.12 25.94
C LYS A 216 -1.38 0.25 26.61
N ASP A 217 -2.10 0.29 27.74
CA ASP A 217 -2.09 1.47 28.61
C ASP A 217 -0.81 1.51 29.44
N LEU A 218 0.13 2.37 29.05
CA LEU A 218 1.38 2.54 29.78
C LEU A 218 1.25 3.47 31.00
N LYS A 219 0.09 4.11 31.21
CA LYS A 219 -0.17 5.04 32.34
C LYS A 219 0.98 6.06 32.52
N LEU A 220 1.40 6.66 31.40
CA LEU A 220 2.54 7.56 31.34
C LEU A 220 2.34 8.81 32.21
N ASP A 221 1.10 9.18 32.50
CA ASP A 221 0.75 10.28 33.40
C ASP A 221 1.27 10.08 34.84
N LYS A 222 1.50 8.83 35.26
CA LYS A 222 1.93 8.43 36.60
C LYS A 222 3.42 8.11 36.71
N GLN A 223 4.14 8.10 35.59
CA GLN A 223 5.56 7.73 35.57
C GLN A 223 6.46 8.96 35.71
N ILE A 224 7.58 8.77 36.40
CA ILE A 224 8.66 9.77 36.52
C ILE A 224 9.83 9.29 35.64
N ASN A 225 10.54 10.22 34.99
CA ASN A 225 11.68 9.93 34.11
C ASN A 225 11.37 9.03 32.90
N ILE A 226 10.36 9.41 32.12
CA ILE A 226 9.94 8.68 30.92
C ILE A 226 11.00 8.81 29.82
N ASN A 227 11.51 7.68 29.32
CA ASN A 227 12.35 7.67 28.13
C ASN A 227 11.49 7.87 26.88
N PHE A 228 11.31 9.14 26.51
CA PHE A 228 10.52 9.57 25.34
C PHE A 228 10.81 8.75 24.08
N LYS A 229 12.09 8.55 23.74
CA LYS A 229 12.48 7.87 22.49
C LYS A 229 12.11 6.40 22.51
N ALA A 230 12.37 5.71 23.64
CA ALA A 230 12.09 4.29 23.77
C ALA A 230 10.57 4.01 23.72
N VAL A 231 9.79 4.74 24.53
CA VAL A 231 8.33 4.58 24.62
C VAL A 231 7.65 4.92 23.29
N THR A 232 8.05 6.03 22.66
CA THR A 232 7.51 6.42 21.36
C THR A 232 7.76 5.34 20.30
N ARG A 233 8.98 4.77 20.28
CA ARG A 233 9.32 3.70 19.33
C ARG A 233 8.47 2.46 19.57
N GLU A 234 8.31 2.04 20.82
CA GLU A 234 7.48 0.87 21.18
C GLU A 234 6.04 1.01 20.70
N LEU A 235 5.37 2.13 21.04
CA LEU A 235 3.99 2.39 20.62
C LEU A 235 3.83 2.48 19.09
N ILE A 236 4.81 3.09 18.40
CA ILE A 236 4.80 3.16 16.93
C ILE A 236 4.91 1.77 16.31
N GLU A 237 5.77 0.90 16.84
CA GLU A 237 5.91 -0.47 16.33
C GLU A 237 4.66 -1.31 16.59
N GLU A 238 3.98 -1.12 17.74
CA GLU A 238 2.68 -1.76 17.99
C GLU A 238 1.62 -1.31 16.97
N VAL A 239 1.52 0.00 16.69
CA VAL A 239 0.60 0.53 15.65
C VAL A 239 0.92 -0.07 14.29
N LYS A 240 2.19 -0.09 13.87
CA LYS A 240 2.58 -0.64 12.57
C LYS A 240 2.22 -2.12 12.45
N LYS A 241 2.45 -2.89 13.51
CA LYS A 241 2.15 -4.33 13.55
C LYS A 241 0.65 -4.58 13.44
N GLU A 242 -0.14 -3.85 14.21
CA GLU A 242 -1.59 -4.01 14.21
C GLU A 242 -2.24 -3.50 12.91
N ASP A 243 -1.79 -2.36 12.38
CA ASP A 243 -2.23 -1.84 11.07
C ASP A 243 -1.96 -2.85 9.94
N ALA A 244 -0.74 -3.40 9.89
CA ALA A 244 -0.38 -4.42 8.93
C ALA A 244 -1.26 -5.67 9.08
N ARG A 245 -1.58 -6.08 10.31
CA ARG A 245 -2.47 -7.22 10.59
C ARG A 245 -3.88 -6.97 10.07
N GLN A 246 -4.46 -5.81 10.35
CA GLN A 246 -5.81 -5.45 9.91
C GLN A 246 -5.89 -5.38 8.37
N LYS A 247 -4.96 -4.65 7.73
CA LYS A 247 -4.90 -4.53 6.27
C LYS A 247 -4.68 -5.88 5.59
N LYS A 248 -3.84 -6.75 6.16
CA LYS A 248 -3.63 -8.12 5.66
C LYS A 248 -4.93 -8.93 5.72
N ALA A 249 -5.65 -8.87 6.84
CA ALA A 249 -6.93 -9.56 7.00
C ALA A 249 -7.98 -9.06 6.00
N ASP A 250 -8.07 -7.74 5.79
CA ASP A 250 -9.02 -7.16 4.85
C ASP A 250 -8.67 -7.47 3.39
N TRP A 251 -7.39 -7.43 3.03
CA TRP A 251 -6.94 -7.82 1.69
C TRP A 251 -7.31 -9.28 1.39
N GLY A 252 -7.17 -10.18 2.38
CA GLY A 252 -7.55 -11.58 2.28
C GLY A 252 -9.05 -11.84 2.05
N LYS A 253 -9.94 -10.89 2.36
CA LYS A 253 -11.39 -11.05 2.13
C LYS A 253 -11.81 -10.82 0.69
N SER A 254 -11.06 -9.99 -0.04
CA SER A 254 -11.54 -9.31 -1.25
C SER A 254 -11.50 -10.14 -2.54
N MET A 255 -10.49 -11.01 -2.75
CA MET A 255 -10.27 -11.72 -4.03
C MET A 255 -9.58 -13.09 -3.87
N SER A 256 -9.57 -13.90 -4.94
CA SER A 256 -8.92 -15.23 -4.97
C SER A 256 -7.39 -15.15 -4.86
N TYR A 257 -6.76 -14.20 -5.54
CA TYR A 257 -5.31 -14.01 -5.52
C TYR A 257 -4.74 -13.68 -4.13
N PRO A 258 -5.26 -12.69 -3.37
CA PRO A 258 -4.86 -12.43 -2.00
C PRO A 258 -4.92 -13.68 -1.11
N LYS A 259 -6.00 -14.46 -1.18
CA LYS A 259 -6.16 -15.70 -0.40
C LYS A 259 -5.04 -16.70 -0.71
N MET A 260 -4.68 -16.86 -1.98
CA MET A 260 -3.58 -17.74 -2.40
C MET A 260 -2.23 -17.24 -1.91
N VAL A 261 -1.94 -15.94 -2.03
CA VAL A 261 -0.68 -15.34 -1.52
C VAL A 261 -0.55 -15.59 -0.03
N LEU A 262 -1.62 -15.34 0.74
CA LEU A 262 -1.62 -15.56 2.19
C LEU A 262 -1.46 -17.05 2.56
N SER A 263 -2.06 -17.97 1.80
CA SER A 263 -1.89 -19.41 2.03
C SER A 263 -0.49 -19.93 1.75
N LEU A 264 0.29 -19.19 0.96
CA LEU A 264 1.63 -19.58 0.51
C LEU A 264 2.71 -18.64 1.04
N GLU A 265 2.40 -17.73 1.96
CA GLU A 265 3.29 -16.65 2.44
C GLU A 265 4.67 -17.13 2.88
N GLN A 266 4.76 -18.32 3.47
CA GLN A 266 6.04 -18.91 3.92
C GLN A 266 6.88 -19.52 2.79
N SER A 267 6.27 -19.78 1.63
CA SER A 267 6.86 -20.51 0.50
C SER A 267 7.12 -19.63 -0.72
N ILE A 268 6.71 -18.35 -0.67
CA ILE A 268 6.80 -17.40 -1.78
C ILE A 268 7.57 -16.15 -1.37
N SER A 269 8.23 -15.51 -2.33
CA SER A 269 8.93 -14.26 -2.11
C SER A 269 8.77 -13.33 -3.31
N PHE A 270 8.81 -12.01 -3.08
CA PHE A 270 8.58 -10.98 -4.10
C PHE A 270 9.84 -10.16 -4.43
N PRO A 271 10.92 -10.77 -4.96
CA PRO A 271 12.21 -10.10 -5.12
C PRO A 271 12.19 -9.01 -6.20
N ALA A 272 11.34 -9.15 -7.23
CA ALA A 272 11.24 -8.14 -8.28
C ALA A 272 10.72 -6.79 -7.75
N LEU A 273 9.85 -6.81 -6.73
CA LEU A 273 9.36 -5.57 -6.10
C LEU A 273 10.46 -4.80 -5.36
N LYS A 274 11.54 -5.49 -4.95
CA LYS A 274 12.71 -4.88 -4.32
C LYS A 274 13.72 -4.33 -5.32
N SER A 275 13.55 -4.65 -6.61
CA SER A 275 14.45 -4.19 -7.65
C SER A 275 14.16 -2.72 -7.97
N ILE A 276 15.16 -1.86 -7.72
CA ILE A 276 15.13 -0.41 -7.99
C ILE A 276 14.82 -0.11 -9.48
N ASN A 277 15.03 -1.08 -10.37
CA ASN A 277 14.91 -0.92 -11.81
C ASN A 277 13.48 -1.09 -12.36
N ILE A 278 12.49 -1.45 -11.53
CA ILE A 278 11.10 -1.58 -11.99
C ILE A 278 10.33 -0.29 -11.70
N ASP A 279 9.92 0.38 -12.77
CA ASP A 279 9.05 1.56 -12.69
C ASP A 279 7.73 1.26 -11.96
N SER A 280 7.31 2.20 -11.11
CA SER A 280 6.09 2.12 -10.30
C SER A 280 4.82 1.83 -11.12
N ALA A 281 4.73 2.35 -12.36
CA ALA A 281 3.59 2.09 -13.23
C ALA A 281 3.58 0.63 -13.73
N LYS A 282 4.75 0.05 -13.99
CA LYS A 282 4.88 -1.37 -14.36
C LYS A 282 4.48 -2.26 -13.19
N VAL A 283 4.94 -1.95 -11.97
CA VAL A 283 4.52 -2.67 -10.74
C VAL A 283 3.00 -2.63 -10.58
N ALA A 284 2.39 -1.46 -10.76
CA ALA A 284 0.94 -1.30 -10.66
C ALA A 284 0.18 -2.13 -11.71
N ILE A 285 0.70 -2.21 -12.95
CA ILE A 285 0.11 -3.05 -14.00
C ILE A 285 0.26 -4.53 -13.66
N CYS A 286 1.42 -4.98 -13.19
CA CYS A 286 1.62 -6.36 -12.76
C CYS A 286 0.67 -6.73 -11.62
N ASN A 287 0.53 -5.86 -10.60
CA ASN A 287 -0.40 -6.10 -9.49
C ASN A 287 -1.87 -6.15 -9.96
N ALA A 288 -2.27 -5.26 -10.87
CA ALA A 288 -3.62 -5.31 -11.44
C ALA A 288 -3.85 -6.56 -12.31
N SER A 289 -2.82 -7.04 -13.00
CA SER A 289 -2.86 -8.25 -13.81
C SER A 289 -3.10 -9.50 -12.94
N VAL A 290 -2.35 -9.65 -11.84
CA VAL A 290 -2.47 -10.82 -10.95
C VAL A 290 -3.76 -10.85 -10.16
N GLU A 291 -4.29 -9.68 -9.82
CA GLU A 291 -5.58 -9.53 -9.15
C GLU A 291 -6.76 -9.60 -10.14
N GLU A 292 -6.50 -9.94 -11.41
CA GLU A 292 -7.49 -10.02 -12.51
C GLU A 292 -8.32 -8.74 -12.70
N GLN A 293 -7.74 -7.59 -12.34
CA GLN A 293 -8.35 -6.26 -12.47
C GLN A 293 -8.13 -5.63 -13.86
N ILE A 294 -7.32 -6.26 -14.72
CA ILE A 294 -7.16 -5.83 -16.11
C ILE A 294 -8.28 -6.43 -16.95
N PHE A 295 -8.98 -5.59 -17.71
CA PHE A 295 -10.02 -6.03 -18.65
C PHE A 295 -9.41 -6.64 -19.92
N PHE A 296 -9.16 -7.95 -19.87
CA PHE A 296 -8.93 -8.80 -21.05
C PHE A 296 -10.22 -8.98 -21.87
N ASN A 297 -10.13 -9.52 -23.09
CA ASN A 297 -11.30 -9.61 -23.99
C ASN A 297 -12.47 -10.36 -23.35
N GLY A 298 -12.24 -11.43 -22.59
CA GLY A 298 -13.30 -12.16 -21.90
C GLY A 298 -14.06 -11.30 -20.90
N LYS A 299 -13.35 -10.47 -20.11
CA LYS A 299 -13.99 -9.54 -19.18
C LYS A 299 -14.73 -8.43 -19.92
N LYS A 300 -14.16 -7.88 -21.00
CA LYS A 300 -14.82 -6.88 -21.85
C LYS A 300 -16.16 -7.39 -22.40
N ALA A 301 -16.18 -8.62 -22.94
CA ALA A 301 -17.40 -9.25 -23.43
C ALA A 301 -18.43 -9.46 -22.29
N SER A 302 -17.98 -9.91 -21.11
CA SER A 302 -18.87 -10.12 -19.95
C SER A 302 -19.55 -8.85 -19.42
N VAL A 303 -18.99 -7.67 -19.71
CA VAL A 303 -19.54 -6.37 -19.30
C VAL A 303 -20.21 -5.62 -20.46
N GLY A 304 -20.51 -6.31 -21.56
CA GLY A 304 -21.24 -5.75 -22.71
C GLY A 304 -20.42 -4.84 -23.62
N MET A 305 -19.08 -4.82 -23.49
CA MET A 305 -18.22 -4.11 -24.46
C MET A 305 -18.05 -4.96 -25.74
N LYS A 306 -17.93 -4.30 -26.91
CA LYS A 306 -17.72 -4.96 -28.21
C LYS A 306 -16.53 -5.92 -28.18
N GLY A 307 -16.76 -7.17 -28.58
CA GLY A 307 -15.78 -8.24 -28.72
C GLY A 307 -16.40 -9.62 -28.51
N ASP A 308 -15.82 -10.67 -29.08
CA ASP A 308 -16.27 -12.06 -28.94
C ASP A 308 -15.79 -12.73 -27.62
N GLY A 309 -14.99 -12.00 -26.83
CA GLY A 309 -14.40 -12.49 -25.59
C GLY A 309 -13.24 -13.47 -25.79
N LYS A 310 -12.86 -13.77 -27.03
CA LYS A 310 -11.92 -14.84 -27.34
C LYS A 310 -10.47 -14.37 -27.28
N CYS A 311 -9.60 -15.37 -27.14
CA CYS A 311 -8.16 -15.20 -27.07
C CYS A 311 -7.61 -14.45 -28.29
N ARG A 312 -6.84 -13.38 -28.05
CA ARG A 312 -6.13 -12.61 -29.07
C ARG A 312 -5.16 -13.42 -29.93
N PHE A 313 -4.72 -14.58 -29.46
CA PHE A 313 -3.83 -15.48 -30.21
C PHE A 313 -4.61 -16.51 -31.06
N GLY A 314 -5.95 -16.43 -31.08
CA GLY A 314 -6.80 -17.21 -31.97
C GLY A 314 -7.00 -18.67 -31.57
N CYS A 315 -6.76 -19.04 -30.30
CA CYS A 315 -7.01 -20.41 -29.83
C CYS A 315 -8.45 -20.65 -29.35
N LEU A 316 -9.37 -19.71 -29.62
CA LEU A 316 -10.83 -19.79 -29.38
C LEU A 316 -11.29 -19.94 -27.91
N ALA A 317 -10.38 -20.10 -26.96
CA ALA A 317 -10.69 -20.03 -25.53
C ALA A 317 -11.02 -18.59 -25.09
N ASP A 318 -11.76 -18.46 -24.01
CA ASP A 318 -12.07 -17.14 -23.43
C ASP A 318 -10.80 -16.47 -22.90
N GLU A 319 -10.63 -15.20 -23.24
CA GLU A 319 -9.42 -14.47 -22.89
C GLU A 319 -9.47 -13.98 -21.43
N THR A 320 -8.63 -14.58 -20.61
CA THR A 320 -8.33 -14.13 -19.24
C THR A 320 -6.84 -13.87 -19.09
N ASN A 321 -6.43 -13.15 -18.03
CA ASN A 321 -5.02 -12.99 -17.71
C ASN A 321 -4.34 -14.36 -17.59
N TYR A 322 -4.98 -15.28 -16.85
CA TYR A 322 -4.51 -16.64 -16.67
C TYR A 322 -4.36 -17.39 -18.00
N HIS A 323 -5.34 -17.28 -18.90
CA HIS A 323 -5.27 -17.93 -20.20
C HIS A 323 -4.05 -17.44 -21.01
N VAL A 324 -3.91 -16.12 -21.17
CA VAL A 324 -2.85 -15.49 -21.97
C VAL A 324 -1.46 -15.73 -21.39
N THR A 325 -1.34 -15.76 -20.06
CA THR A 325 -0.04 -15.87 -19.38
C THR A 325 0.40 -17.31 -19.15
N SER A 326 -0.53 -18.24 -18.94
CA SER A 326 -0.21 -19.57 -18.38
C SER A 326 -0.74 -20.77 -19.17
N ILE A 327 -1.76 -20.62 -20.02
CA ILE A 327 -2.39 -21.77 -20.71
C ILE A 327 -2.24 -21.71 -22.23
N CYS A 328 -2.31 -20.52 -22.83
CA CYS A 328 -2.50 -20.40 -24.27
C CYS A 328 -1.39 -21.11 -25.06
N SER A 329 -1.76 -22.13 -25.82
CA SER A 329 -0.85 -22.92 -26.66
C SER A 329 -0.22 -22.10 -27.80
N ARG A 330 -0.90 -21.03 -28.23
CA ARG A 330 -0.43 -20.09 -29.24
C ARG A 330 0.29 -18.86 -28.65
N GLY A 331 0.41 -18.80 -27.32
CA GLY A 331 1.12 -17.73 -26.63
C GLY A 331 2.63 -17.97 -26.57
N ALA A 332 3.39 -16.93 -26.21
CA ALA A 332 4.84 -16.95 -26.10
C ALA A 332 5.37 -17.68 -24.83
N LEU A 333 4.74 -18.79 -24.41
CA LEU A 333 5.13 -19.54 -23.20
C LEU A 333 6.57 -20.07 -23.30
N ILE A 334 6.93 -20.64 -24.45
CA ILE A 334 8.28 -21.17 -24.71
C ILE A 334 9.31 -20.04 -24.65
N THR A 335 9.04 -18.91 -25.32
CA THR A 335 9.94 -17.76 -25.33
C THR A 335 10.19 -17.20 -23.93
N ARG A 336 9.18 -17.18 -23.05
CA ARG A 336 9.36 -16.76 -21.64
C ARG A 336 10.26 -17.72 -20.87
N HIS A 337 10.05 -19.03 -21.06
CA HIS A 337 10.87 -20.07 -20.45
C HIS A 337 12.33 -19.94 -20.88
N ASP A 338 12.58 -19.87 -22.19
CA ASP A 338 13.92 -19.71 -22.76
C ASP A 338 14.61 -18.44 -22.24
N MET A 339 13.87 -17.33 -22.12
CA MET A 339 14.39 -16.07 -21.58
C MET A 339 14.81 -16.21 -20.10
N VAL A 340 14.04 -16.94 -19.29
CA VAL A 340 14.42 -17.20 -17.88
C VAL A 340 15.66 -18.08 -17.82
N VAL A 341 15.68 -19.19 -18.58
CA VAL A 341 16.85 -20.08 -18.65
C VAL A 341 18.09 -19.30 -19.07
N TRP A 342 17.99 -18.45 -20.10
CA TRP A 342 19.08 -17.60 -20.56
C TRP A 342 19.58 -16.63 -19.48
N ASN A 343 18.67 -16.01 -18.72
CA ASN A 343 19.06 -15.13 -17.61
C ASN A 343 19.72 -15.88 -16.46
N ILE A 344 19.28 -17.11 -16.16
CA ILE A 344 19.94 -17.97 -15.17
C ILE A 344 21.35 -18.32 -15.63
N LEU A 345 21.53 -18.67 -16.91
CA LEU A 345 22.85 -18.96 -17.48
C LEU A 345 23.77 -17.73 -17.46
N LYS A 346 23.24 -16.54 -17.79
CA LYS A 346 23.96 -15.28 -17.68
C LYS A 346 24.39 -14.99 -16.25
N ALA A 347 23.51 -15.22 -15.26
CA ALA A 347 23.83 -15.07 -13.85
C ALA A 347 24.91 -16.07 -13.40
N CYS A 348 24.83 -17.33 -13.84
CA CYS A 348 25.86 -18.33 -13.58
C CYS A 348 27.21 -17.90 -14.15
N ARG A 349 27.26 -17.46 -15.41
CA ARG A 349 28.48 -16.94 -16.04
C ARG A 349 29.06 -15.75 -15.28
N ASN A 350 28.23 -14.79 -14.88
CA ASN A 350 28.69 -13.62 -14.13
C ASN A 350 29.25 -14.00 -12.74
N LYS A 351 28.68 -15.03 -12.10
CA LYS A 351 29.07 -15.46 -10.75
C LYS A 351 30.31 -16.34 -10.75
N PHE A 352 30.42 -17.25 -11.71
CA PHE A 352 31.50 -18.25 -11.77
C PHE A 352 32.61 -17.87 -12.75
N GLY A 353 32.49 -16.72 -13.43
CA GLY A 353 33.57 -16.12 -14.20
C GLY A 353 33.72 -16.63 -15.63
N THR A 354 34.44 -15.82 -16.40
CA THR A 354 35.06 -16.19 -17.68
C THR A 354 36.44 -16.74 -17.35
N PRO A 355 36.94 -17.80 -18.01
CA PRO A 355 38.27 -18.33 -17.71
C PRO A 355 39.33 -17.22 -17.78
N VAL A 356 40.24 -17.18 -16.81
CA VAL A 356 41.36 -16.22 -16.79
C VAL A 356 42.10 -16.31 -18.13
N GLY A 357 42.11 -15.22 -18.90
CA GLY A 357 42.80 -15.14 -20.20
C GLY A 357 42.07 -15.72 -21.42
N GLY A 358 40.84 -16.21 -21.30
CA GLY A 358 40.06 -16.76 -22.42
C GLY A 358 39.01 -15.79 -22.97
N THR A 359 38.82 -15.76 -24.30
CA THR A 359 37.60 -15.17 -24.89
C THR A 359 36.37 -15.87 -24.31
N PRO A 360 35.31 -15.14 -23.94
CA PRO A 360 34.11 -15.76 -23.41
C PRO A 360 33.55 -16.72 -24.45
N LYS A 361 33.70 -18.02 -24.24
CA LYS A 361 32.98 -19.01 -25.05
C LYS A 361 31.50 -18.69 -24.89
N ALA A 362 30.84 -18.44 -26.02
CA ALA A 362 29.39 -18.32 -26.02
C ALA A 362 28.84 -19.53 -25.27
N LEU A 363 27.92 -19.30 -24.33
CA LEU A 363 27.12 -20.37 -23.73
C LEU A 363 26.30 -20.98 -24.86
N GLN A 364 26.87 -21.96 -25.56
CA GLN A 364 26.16 -22.73 -26.55
C GLN A 364 25.26 -23.70 -25.80
N VAL A 365 24.03 -23.85 -26.30
CA VAL A 365 23.07 -24.85 -25.82
C VAL A 365 23.65 -26.22 -26.17
N GLU A 366 24.42 -26.80 -25.25
CA GLU A 366 24.82 -28.23 -25.23
C GLU A 366 25.71 -28.50 -24.01
N GLN A 367 26.93 -27.96 -23.97
CA GLN A 367 27.84 -28.10 -22.85
C GLN A 367 28.87 -26.96 -22.86
N ALA A 368 29.03 -26.27 -21.73
CA ALA A 368 30.00 -25.21 -21.54
C ALA A 368 30.77 -25.45 -20.24
N VAL A 369 32.09 -25.37 -20.29
CA VAL A 369 32.92 -25.28 -19.08
C VAL A 369 32.94 -23.81 -18.68
N LEU A 370 32.43 -23.50 -17.48
CA LEU A 370 32.41 -22.12 -16.99
C LEU A 370 33.79 -21.71 -16.45
N ASP A 371 34.41 -22.62 -15.69
CA ASP A 371 35.72 -22.43 -15.06
C ASP A 371 36.36 -23.81 -14.75
N GLU A 372 37.57 -23.82 -14.18
CA GLU A 372 38.28 -25.03 -13.73
C GLU A 372 37.42 -25.90 -12.81
N ASP A 373 36.60 -25.31 -11.95
CA ASP A 373 35.78 -26.03 -10.96
C ASP A 373 34.36 -26.39 -11.42
N TYR A 374 33.85 -25.77 -12.48
CA TYR A 374 32.42 -25.86 -12.84
C TYR A 374 32.20 -26.17 -14.32
N SER A 375 31.34 -27.16 -14.59
CA SER A 375 30.77 -27.38 -15.93
C SER A 375 29.27 -27.21 -15.91
N ILE A 376 28.73 -26.62 -16.99
CA ILE A 376 27.30 -26.41 -17.20
C ILE A 376 26.86 -27.12 -18.47
N ARG A 377 25.71 -27.75 -18.41
CA ARG A 377 24.97 -28.30 -19.54
C ARG A 377 23.58 -27.70 -19.55
N ALA A 378 23.15 -27.13 -20.67
CA ALA A 378 21.85 -26.46 -20.77
C ALA A 378 21.08 -26.94 -21.99
N GLY A 379 19.79 -27.22 -21.82
CA GLY A 379 18.86 -27.51 -22.92
C GLY A 379 19.20 -28.75 -23.77
N ALA A 380 20.00 -29.69 -23.25
CA ALA A 380 20.48 -30.84 -24.01
C ALA A 380 20.26 -32.17 -23.28
N SER A 381 19.76 -33.17 -24.01
CA SER A 381 19.48 -34.51 -23.48
C SER A 381 20.75 -35.20 -23.02
N MET A 382 20.80 -35.62 -21.77
CA MET A 382 21.95 -36.35 -21.26
C MET A 382 21.92 -37.81 -21.72
N LEU A 383 23.07 -38.30 -22.17
CA LEU A 383 23.26 -39.71 -22.44
C LEU A 383 23.14 -40.49 -21.13
N MET A 384 22.13 -41.33 -21.03
CA MET A 384 21.83 -42.14 -19.85
C MET A 384 21.90 -43.61 -20.24
N GLU A 385 22.55 -44.43 -19.42
CA GLU A 385 22.64 -45.87 -19.65
C GLU A 385 21.26 -46.53 -19.64
N LYS A 386 20.39 -46.02 -18.76
CA LYS A 386 19.00 -46.48 -18.64
C LYS A 386 18.08 -45.63 -19.50
N ARG A 387 17.13 -46.27 -20.19
CA ARG A 387 16.09 -45.58 -20.95
C ARG A 387 15.12 -44.87 -20.01
N ILE A 388 15.21 -43.55 -19.96
CA ILE A 388 14.26 -42.67 -19.27
C ILE A 388 13.73 -41.63 -20.27
N ARG A 389 12.46 -41.24 -20.16
CA ARG A 389 11.89 -40.14 -20.95
C ARG A 389 12.43 -38.78 -20.52
N SER A 390 12.62 -38.59 -19.22
CA SER A 390 13.02 -37.31 -18.64
C SER A 390 14.55 -37.18 -18.53
N ASN A 391 15.25 -37.23 -19.66
CA ASN A 391 16.72 -37.09 -19.72
C ASN A 391 17.22 -35.70 -20.12
N LYS A 392 16.31 -34.74 -20.33
CA LYS A 392 16.60 -33.38 -20.76
C LYS A 392 16.16 -32.38 -19.69
N PRO A 393 16.93 -32.18 -18.61
CA PRO A 393 16.73 -31.06 -17.70
C PRO A 393 17.11 -29.73 -18.37
N ASP A 394 16.57 -28.62 -17.86
CA ASP A 394 16.88 -27.29 -18.40
C ASP A 394 18.36 -26.92 -18.19
N ILE A 395 18.90 -27.09 -16.98
CA ILE A 395 20.31 -26.81 -16.67
C ILE A 395 20.86 -27.87 -15.70
N VAL A 396 22.06 -28.37 -15.96
CA VAL A 396 22.84 -29.19 -15.03
C VAL A 396 24.17 -28.50 -14.79
N VAL A 397 24.48 -28.22 -13.52
CA VAL A 397 25.75 -27.67 -13.07
C VAL A 397 26.51 -28.76 -12.32
N ILE A 398 27.73 -29.07 -12.75
CA ILE A 398 28.59 -30.04 -12.08
C ILE A 398 29.80 -29.29 -11.53
N ARG A 399 29.92 -29.28 -10.20
CA ARG A 399 31.11 -28.88 -9.48
C ARG A 399 32.08 -30.05 -9.41
N LYS A 400 33.35 -29.83 -9.78
CA LYS A 400 34.38 -30.87 -9.78
C LYS A 400 34.91 -31.18 -8.38
N SER A 401 35.05 -30.17 -7.51
CA SER A 401 35.55 -30.34 -6.14
C SER A 401 34.87 -29.40 -5.12
N PRO A 402 34.23 -29.92 -4.05
CA PRO A 402 33.76 -31.30 -3.91
C PRO A 402 32.77 -31.65 -5.03
N LYS A 403 32.77 -32.93 -5.43
CA LYS A 403 31.89 -33.42 -6.50
C LYS A 403 30.42 -33.26 -6.10
N LEU A 404 29.71 -32.38 -6.79
CA LEU A 404 28.29 -32.14 -6.62
C LEU A 404 27.67 -31.79 -7.97
N ALA A 405 26.55 -32.42 -8.30
CA ALA A 405 25.74 -32.05 -9.44
C ALA A 405 24.43 -31.37 -8.98
N ILE A 406 24.08 -30.27 -9.62
CA ILE A 406 22.88 -29.48 -9.37
C ILE A 406 22.04 -29.53 -10.64
N VAL A 407 20.82 -30.04 -10.52
CA VAL A 407 19.85 -30.13 -11.62
C VAL A 407 18.81 -29.04 -11.42
N LEU A 408 18.80 -28.05 -12.31
CA LEU A 408 17.82 -26.96 -12.31
C LEU A 408 16.78 -27.22 -13.39
N GLU A 409 15.52 -27.06 -13.01
CA GLU A 409 14.38 -27.21 -13.92
C GLU A 409 13.44 -26.02 -13.75
N VAL A 410 13.24 -25.26 -14.81
CA VAL A 410 12.47 -24.02 -14.81
C VAL A 410 11.00 -24.30 -15.08
N SER A 411 10.11 -23.59 -14.39
CA SER A 411 8.68 -23.53 -14.72
C SER A 411 8.16 -22.11 -14.51
N ILE A 412 7.28 -21.66 -15.39
CA ILE A 412 6.67 -20.33 -15.32
C ILE A 412 5.14 -20.41 -15.20
N PRO A 413 4.59 -20.83 -14.04
CA PRO A 413 3.15 -20.92 -13.85
C PRO A 413 2.52 -19.65 -13.27
N ALA A 414 1.20 -19.49 -13.47
CA ALA A 414 0.41 -18.68 -12.55
C ALA A 414 0.46 -19.25 -11.13
N LEU A 415 0.30 -18.37 -10.13
CA LEU A 415 0.35 -18.73 -8.71
C LEU A 415 -0.56 -19.92 -8.34
N LYS A 416 -1.76 -20.00 -8.92
CA LYS A 416 -2.69 -21.10 -8.64
C LYS A 416 -2.20 -22.49 -9.06
N ASN A 417 -1.25 -22.57 -9.98
CA ASN A 417 -0.64 -23.82 -10.44
C ASN A 417 0.74 -24.08 -9.84
N TYR A 418 1.19 -23.24 -8.90
CA TYR A 418 2.52 -23.33 -8.31
C TYR A 418 2.82 -24.73 -7.75
N ASN A 419 2.01 -25.19 -6.79
CA ASN A 419 2.23 -26.47 -6.12
C ASN A 419 2.19 -27.63 -7.12
N LEU A 420 1.23 -27.62 -8.03
CA LEU A 420 1.10 -28.65 -9.05
C LEU A 420 2.34 -28.74 -9.95
N GLN A 421 2.85 -27.60 -10.42
CA GLN A 421 4.05 -27.59 -11.26
C GLN A 421 5.31 -27.99 -10.49
N LYS A 422 5.45 -27.54 -9.24
CA LYS A 422 6.52 -27.99 -8.34
C LYS A 422 6.49 -29.51 -8.19
N ASP A 423 5.33 -30.09 -7.88
CA ASP A 423 5.16 -31.53 -7.71
C ASP A 423 5.45 -32.31 -9.00
N ILE A 424 5.01 -31.81 -10.15
CA ILE A 424 5.29 -32.41 -11.46
C ILE A 424 6.80 -32.47 -11.70
N LYS A 425 7.52 -31.35 -11.53
CA LYS A 425 8.97 -31.30 -11.78
C LYS A 425 9.75 -32.16 -10.79
N ILE A 426 9.42 -32.10 -9.50
CA ILE A 426 10.05 -32.97 -8.48
C ILE A 426 9.83 -34.44 -8.86
N THR A 427 8.57 -34.84 -9.08
CA THR A 427 8.23 -36.21 -9.42
C THR A 427 8.95 -36.69 -10.68
N LYS A 428 9.00 -35.86 -11.72
CA LYS A 428 9.64 -36.13 -13.01
C LYS A 428 11.13 -36.44 -12.90
N TYR A 429 11.87 -35.76 -12.04
CA TYR A 429 13.34 -35.90 -11.96
C TYR A 429 13.83 -36.68 -10.73
N THR A 430 13.02 -36.84 -9.69
CA THR A 430 13.44 -37.48 -8.42
C THR A 430 12.66 -38.75 -8.06
N LYS A 431 11.48 -39.00 -8.68
CA LYS A 431 10.63 -40.16 -8.36
C LYS A 431 10.42 -41.12 -9.54
N ASN A 432 10.09 -40.60 -10.72
CA ASN A 432 9.84 -41.40 -11.91
C ASN A 432 10.13 -40.59 -13.18
N SER A 433 11.20 -40.95 -13.88
CA SER A 433 11.63 -40.35 -15.15
C SER A 433 11.29 -41.21 -16.36
N VAL A 434 10.66 -42.38 -16.17
CA VAL A 434 10.35 -43.35 -17.23
C VAL A 434 9.10 -42.95 -17.99
N VAL A 435 8.06 -42.52 -17.27
CA VAL A 435 6.79 -42.07 -17.86
C VAL A 435 6.74 -40.55 -17.97
N ASP A 436 5.82 -40.04 -18.77
CA ASP A 436 5.58 -38.60 -18.86
C ASP A 436 4.71 -38.14 -17.68
N ILE A 437 5.22 -37.20 -16.88
CA ILE A 437 4.55 -36.73 -15.67
C ILE A 437 3.70 -35.51 -16.02
N SER A 438 2.42 -35.58 -15.69
CA SER A 438 1.40 -34.56 -15.94
C SER A 438 0.54 -34.34 -14.69
N ASP A 439 -0.36 -33.37 -14.79
CA ASP A 439 -1.38 -33.10 -13.78
C ASP A 439 -2.27 -34.32 -13.46
N LYS A 440 -2.44 -35.23 -14.42
CA LYS A 440 -3.28 -36.44 -14.27
C LYS A 440 -2.64 -37.55 -13.44
N ASN A 441 -1.31 -37.66 -13.41
CA ASN A 441 -0.62 -38.80 -12.82
C ASN A 441 0.40 -38.45 -11.72
N VAL A 442 0.73 -37.18 -11.52
CA VAL A 442 1.76 -36.76 -10.55
C VAL A 442 1.52 -37.31 -9.13
N ARG A 443 0.25 -37.47 -8.73
CA ARG A 443 -0.13 -37.97 -7.40
C ARG A 443 -0.19 -39.49 -7.29
N THR A 444 -0.38 -40.20 -8.40
CA THR A 444 -0.64 -41.65 -8.42
C THR A 444 0.53 -42.47 -8.94
N VAL A 445 1.49 -41.84 -9.64
CA VAL A 445 2.63 -42.54 -10.23
C VAL A 445 3.48 -43.23 -9.16
N GLY A 446 3.83 -44.49 -9.42
CA GLY A 446 4.77 -45.26 -8.59
C GLY A 446 6.21 -44.77 -8.74
N ARG A 447 7.07 -45.15 -7.79
CA ARG A 447 8.52 -44.90 -7.87
C ARG A 447 9.15 -45.81 -8.93
N ASP A 448 10.06 -45.25 -9.72
CA ASP A 448 10.81 -45.98 -10.74
C ASP A 448 12.19 -45.31 -10.93
N LEU A 449 12.90 -45.66 -12.00
CA LEU A 449 14.12 -45.00 -12.43
C LEU A 449 13.89 -43.49 -12.52
N ASN A 450 14.75 -42.73 -11.87
CA ASN A 450 14.72 -41.26 -11.90
C ASN A 450 16.10 -40.70 -12.28
N PHE A 451 16.05 -39.55 -12.93
CA PHE A 451 17.19 -38.85 -13.48
C PHE A 451 18.28 -38.57 -12.44
N CYS A 452 17.90 -38.09 -11.25
CA CYS A 452 18.87 -37.68 -10.24
C CYS A 452 19.69 -38.87 -9.70
N GLN A 453 19.06 -40.02 -9.47
CA GLN A 453 19.77 -41.23 -9.05
C GLN A 453 20.71 -41.76 -10.13
N ILE A 454 20.27 -41.74 -11.39
CA ILE A 454 21.11 -42.18 -12.52
C ILE A 454 22.30 -41.24 -12.69
N LEU A 455 22.09 -39.92 -12.57
CA LEU A 455 23.16 -38.92 -12.63
C LEU A 455 24.16 -39.10 -11.48
N ALA A 456 23.68 -39.35 -10.25
CA ALA A 456 24.54 -39.56 -9.08
C ALA A 456 25.45 -40.77 -9.27
N ALA A 457 24.89 -41.87 -9.78
CA ALA A 457 25.65 -43.07 -10.10
C ALA A 457 26.69 -42.81 -11.21
N LYS A 458 26.28 -42.14 -12.30
CA LYS A 458 27.15 -41.85 -13.45
C LYS A 458 28.31 -40.89 -13.12
N GLN A 459 28.09 -39.90 -12.26
CA GLN A 459 29.08 -38.87 -11.92
C GLN A 459 29.86 -39.19 -10.63
N HIS A 460 29.47 -40.25 -9.92
CA HIS A 460 29.99 -40.61 -8.59
C HIS A 460 29.98 -39.41 -7.64
N CYS A 461 28.83 -38.75 -7.53
CA CYS A 461 28.68 -37.53 -6.75
C CYS A 461 27.29 -37.38 -6.13
N GLY A 462 27.17 -36.47 -5.15
CA GLY A 462 25.86 -36.03 -4.67
C GLY A 462 25.10 -35.29 -5.77
N VAL A 463 23.79 -35.48 -5.84
CA VAL A 463 22.90 -34.76 -6.77
C VAL A 463 21.85 -34.00 -5.98
N MET A 464 21.73 -32.71 -6.27
CA MET A 464 20.69 -31.83 -5.74
C MET A 464 19.74 -31.43 -6.87
N PHE A 465 18.44 -31.66 -6.68
CA PHE A 465 17.41 -31.19 -7.60
C PHE A 465 16.81 -29.89 -7.08
N CYS A 466 16.79 -28.85 -7.92
CA CYS A 466 16.22 -27.55 -7.60
C CYS A 466 15.20 -27.14 -8.66
N PRO A 467 13.90 -27.28 -8.39
CA PRO A 467 12.87 -26.71 -9.26
C PRO A 467 12.90 -25.18 -9.14
N VAL A 468 13.19 -24.49 -10.23
CA VAL A 468 13.17 -23.03 -10.32
C VAL A 468 11.82 -22.60 -10.85
N ILE A 469 10.87 -22.39 -9.94
CA ILE A 469 9.55 -21.91 -10.32
C ILE A 469 9.57 -20.38 -10.30
N ILE A 470 8.99 -19.73 -11.31
CA ILE A 470 8.86 -18.27 -11.37
C ILE A 470 7.43 -17.91 -11.77
N GLY A 471 6.75 -17.06 -11.00
CA GLY A 471 5.40 -16.62 -11.37
C GLY A 471 5.37 -15.89 -12.71
N THR A 472 4.33 -16.11 -13.53
CA THR A 472 4.11 -15.40 -14.82
C THR A 472 4.11 -13.88 -14.69
N ASP A 473 3.85 -13.37 -13.50
CA ASP A 473 3.58 -11.96 -13.26
C ASP A 473 4.72 -11.27 -12.48
N LEU A 474 5.95 -11.66 -12.81
CA LEU A 474 7.23 -11.08 -12.35
C LEU A 474 7.56 -11.20 -10.85
N ASN A 475 6.69 -11.77 -10.03
CA ASN A 475 6.69 -11.43 -8.62
C ASN A 475 6.93 -12.60 -7.66
N ILE A 476 7.24 -13.81 -8.12
CA ILE A 476 7.42 -14.93 -7.19
C ILE A 476 8.64 -15.76 -7.54
N ILE A 477 9.67 -15.71 -6.69
CA ILE A 477 10.70 -16.75 -6.63
C ILE A 477 10.29 -17.71 -5.51
N TYR A 478 10.13 -18.97 -5.88
CA TYR A 478 9.79 -20.04 -4.95
C TYR A 478 11.08 -20.74 -4.55
N SER A 479 11.38 -20.76 -3.26
CA SER A 479 12.48 -21.54 -2.67
C SER A 479 12.05 -22.97 -2.36
#